data_AF-A0A4Q3SFI0-F1
#
_entry.id   AF-A0A4Q3SFI0-F1
#
_cell.length_a   1.000
_cell.length_b   1.000
_cell.length_c   1.000
_cell.angle_alpha   90.00
_cell.angle_beta   90.00
_cell.angle_gamma   90.00
#
_symmetry.space_group_name_H-M   'P 1'
#
loop_
_entity.id
_entity.type
_entity.pdbx_description
1 polymer ?
#
loop_
_entity_poly.entity_id
_entity_poly.type
_entity_poly.pdbx_seq_one_letter_code
_entity_poly.pdbx_strand_id
1 'polypeptide(L)'
;FVLDAKGEGVYQSQPLNLPAGLNYRVRIDVNGREYRSDYTTAKVTPPIDSLTWRQDGDAIISVHAHDPSNNTRYYRWDYTEAWEFHSAYAPVLTYNLDPRAVYIYLDQRADLSKFVCYQSSKSTTIEILSTAKIARDTTHYRLLTIPRRDWKISVLYSINARQFSISKEGFEYLSKMKKNTEQTGSIFDAQPSELRGNVTCVTDPNEPVIGFIEISDVYSKRIFIRNSQVPNWGYSTGCFLSELVNNSDSIKNAGLPAPISPMLSDQTGNILRFLYSDVSCVDCTLRGSLTKPSFFP
;
A
#
# COMPACT_ATOMS: atom_id res chain seq x y z
N PHE A 1 -19.21 -9.95 -23.69
CA PHE A 1 -17.77 -10.16 -23.88
C PHE A 1 -17.33 -11.28 -22.97
N VAL A 2 -16.37 -12.10 -23.40
CA VAL A 2 -15.85 -13.22 -22.60
C VAL A 2 -14.76 -12.68 -21.69
N LEU A 3 -14.80 -13.04 -20.40
CA LEU A 3 -13.72 -12.79 -19.46
C LEU A 3 -12.87 -14.07 -19.39
N ASP A 4 -11.58 -13.96 -19.72
CA ASP A 4 -10.61 -15.04 -19.61
C ASP A 4 -10.14 -15.18 -18.16
N ALA A 5 -10.19 -16.40 -17.62
CA ALA A 5 -9.62 -16.68 -16.31
C ALA A 5 -8.08 -16.51 -16.34
N LYS A 6 -7.55 -15.75 -15.38
CA LYS A 6 -6.10 -15.55 -15.17
C LYS A 6 -5.55 -16.34 -13.97
N GLY A 7 -6.40 -17.12 -13.30
CA GLY A 7 -6.07 -17.81 -12.04
C GLY A 7 -6.40 -16.94 -10.82
N GLU A 8 -6.41 -17.57 -9.63
CA GLU A 8 -6.63 -16.89 -8.33
C GLU A 8 -7.89 -16.03 -8.25
N GLY A 9 -8.96 -16.42 -8.96
CA GLY A 9 -10.22 -15.68 -9.00
C GLY A 9 -10.19 -14.39 -9.83
N VAL A 10 -9.12 -14.16 -10.61
CA VAL A 10 -9.00 -13.02 -11.52
C VAL A 10 -9.53 -13.41 -12.90
N TYR A 11 -10.44 -12.59 -13.44
CA TYR A 11 -11.01 -12.74 -14.78
C TYR A 11 -10.82 -11.44 -15.55
N GLN A 12 -10.35 -11.51 -16.80
CA GLN A 12 -9.97 -10.34 -17.59
C GLN A 12 -10.45 -10.47 -19.04
N SER A 13 -10.95 -9.38 -19.62
CA SER A 13 -11.20 -9.30 -21.07
C SER A 13 -10.16 -8.42 -21.77
N GLN A 14 -10.14 -8.49 -23.10
CA GLN A 14 -9.57 -7.42 -23.92
C GLN A 14 -10.29 -6.09 -23.62
N PRO A 15 -9.63 -4.94 -23.83
CA PRO A 15 -10.24 -3.64 -23.59
C PRO A 15 -11.64 -3.52 -24.23
N LEU A 16 -12.63 -3.21 -23.40
CA LEU A 16 -14.01 -3.09 -23.82
C LEU A 16 -14.38 -1.61 -23.95
N ASN A 17 -15.00 -1.25 -25.06
CA ASN A 17 -15.66 0.05 -25.17
C ASN A 17 -17.09 -0.09 -24.62
N LEU A 18 -17.32 0.41 -23.42
CA LEU A 18 -18.62 0.36 -22.73
C LEU A 18 -19.19 1.79 -22.62
N PRO A 19 -19.91 2.29 -23.64
CA PRO A 19 -20.57 3.59 -23.58
C PRO A 19 -21.38 3.79 -22.29
N ALA A 20 -21.17 4.95 -21.65
CA ALA A 20 -21.92 5.34 -20.48
C ALA A 20 -23.44 5.41 -20.76
N GLY A 21 -24.25 5.13 -19.74
CA GLY A 21 -25.72 5.16 -19.84
C GLY A 21 -26.36 3.90 -20.43
N LEU A 22 -25.57 2.97 -21.00
CA LEU A 22 -26.06 1.67 -21.41
C LEU A 22 -26.01 0.65 -20.27
N ASN A 23 -26.92 -0.32 -20.33
CA ASN A 23 -27.00 -1.40 -19.36
C ASN A 23 -26.14 -2.59 -19.80
N TYR A 24 -25.32 -3.06 -18.88
CA TYR A 24 -24.45 -4.20 -19.07
C TYR A 24 -24.62 -5.18 -17.92
N ARG A 25 -24.24 -6.43 -18.16
CA ARG A 25 -24.16 -7.46 -17.14
C ARG A 25 -22.93 -8.30 -17.35
N VAL A 26 -22.44 -8.87 -16.26
CA VAL A 26 -21.34 -9.83 -16.28
C VAL A 26 -21.93 -11.24 -16.21
N ARG A 27 -21.39 -12.12 -17.05
CA ARG A 27 -21.63 -13.57 -17.02
C ARG A 27 -20.29 -14.23 -16.72
N ILE A 28 -20.26 -15.09 -15.70
CA ILE A 28 -19.07 -15.85 -15.30
C ILE A 28 -19.42 -17.33 -15.38
N ASP A 29 -18.68 -18.07 -16.18
CA ASP A 29 -18.75 -19.53 -16.25
C ASP A 29 -17.52 -20.10 -15.53
N VAL A 30 -17.73 -20.80 -14.41
CA VAL A 30 -16.65 -21.40 -13.61
C VAL A 30 -17.10 -22.72 -13.00
N ASN A 31 -16.26 -23.76 -13.08
CA ASN A 31 -16.53 -25.09 -12.52
C ASN A 31 -17.89 -25.70 -12.94
N GLY A 32 -18.33 -25.43 -14.18
CA GLY A 32 -19.62 -25.90 -14.69
C GLY A 32 -20.85 -25.18 -14.15
N ARG A 33 -20.65 -24.13 -13.33
CA ARG A 33 -21.71 -23.23 -12.85
C ARG A 33 -21.69 -21.91 -13.62
N GLU A 34 -22.88 -21.36 -13.84
CA GLU A 34 -23.04 -20.06 -14.50
C GLU A 34 -23.55 -19.03 -13.49
N TYR A 35 -22.79 -17.96 -13.29
CA TYR A 35 -23.16 -16.82 -12.47
C TYR A 35 -23.49 -15.63 -13.36
N ARG A 36 -24.56 -14.91 -13.07
CA ARG A 36 -24.96 -13.69 -13.77
C ARG A 36 -25.15 -12.56 -12.79
N SER A 37 -24.62 -11.39 -13.13
CA SER A 37 -25.04 -10.16 -12.48
C SER A 37 -26.40 -9.71 -13.04
N ASP A 38 -27.11 -8.91 -12.25
CA ASP A 38 -28.16 -8.05 -12.78
C ASP A 38 -27.59 -7.07 -13.80
N TYR A 39 -28.47 -6.50 -14.62
CA TYR A 39 -28.08 -5.38 -15.47
C TYR A 39 -27.80 -4.15 -14.63
N THR A 40 -26.63 -3.54 -14.84
CA THR A 40 -26.25 -2.26 -14.24
C THR A 40 -25.86 -1.27 -15.33
N THR A 41 -26.21 0.00 -15.11
CA THR A 41 -25.89 1.08 -16.04
C THR A 41 -24.44 1.49 -15.88
N ALA A 42 -23.68 1.60 -16.98
CA ALA A 42 -22.33 2.15 -16.95
C ALA A 42 -22.38 3.63 -16.49
N LYS A 43 -21.85 3.90 -15.29
CA LYS A 43 -21.89 5.23 -14.67
C LYS A 43 -20.69 6.08 -15.08
N VAL A 44 -20.95 7.37 -15.27
CA VAL A 44 -19.90 8.37 -15.44
C VAL A 44 -19.35 8.74 -14.06
N THR A 45 -18.03 8.67 -13.93
CA THR A 45 -17.31 9.15 -12.75
C THR A 45 -16.74 10.53 -13.04
N PRO A 46 -16.90 11.54 -12.15
CA PRO A 46 -16.25 12.82 -12.35
C PRO A 46 -14.74 12.68 -12.13
N PRO A 47 -13.91 13.51 -12.78
CA PRO A 47 -12.48 13.57 -12.50
C PRO A 47 -12.17 13.88 -11.04
N ILE A 48 -10.96 13.52 -10.61
CA ILE A 48 -10.43 13.96 -9.31
C ILE A 48 -9.85 15.37 -9.48
N ASP A 49 -10.47 16.36 -8.84
CA ASP A 49 -10.00 17.76 -8.85
C ASP A 49 -8.63 17.86 -8.22
N SER A 50 -8.49 17.27 -7.04
CA SER A 50 -7.22 17.29 -6.30
C SER A 50 -7.12 16.13 -5.34
N LEU A 51 -5.88 15.71 -5.13
CA LEU A 51 -5.48 14.84 -4.04
C LEU A 51 -4.51 15.68 -3.22
N THR A 52 -4.90 16.01 -2.00
CA THR A 52 -4.17 16.96 -1.13
C THR A 52 -3.74 16.27 0.14
N TRP A 53 -2.75 16.82 0.82
CA TRP A 53 -2.38 16.36 2.15
C TRP A 53 -2.12 17.56 3.06
N ARG A 54 -2.29 17.34 4.37
CA ARG A 54 -1.92 18.28 5.43
C ARG A 54 -1.32 17.52 6.61
N GLN A 55 -0.49 18.20 7.40
CA GLN A 55 0.05 17.66 8.64
C GLN A 55 -0.68 18.26 9.84
N ASP A 56 -1.21 17.40 10.72
CA ASP A 56 -1.91 17.76 11.97
C ASP A 56 -1.53 16.74 13.05
N GLY A 57 -0.24 16.73 13.41
CA GLY A 57 0.42 15.60 14.08
C GLY A 57 0.68 14.45 13.11
N ASP A 58 -0.40 13.88 12.56
CA ASP A 58 -0.42 12.86 11.51
C ASP A 58 -0.42 13.49 10.11
N ALA A 59 -0.11 12.71 9.08
CA ALA A 59 -0.29 13.14 7.69
C ALA A 59 -1.67 12.68 7.19
N ILE A 60 -2.53 13.65 6.91
CA ILE A 60 -3.92 13.43 6.48
C ILE A 60 -4.01 13.68 4.98
N ILE A 61 -4.43 12.67 4.22
CA ILE A 61 -4.59 12.74 2.78
C ILE A 61 -6.08 12.77 2.45
N SER A 62 -6.48 13.78 1.67
CA SER A 62 -7.87 13.99 1.26
C SER A 62 -8.01 14.07 -0.25
N VAL A 63 -9.09 13.47 -0.76
CA VAL A 63 -9.51 13.53 -2.16
C VAL A 63 -10.69 14.48 -2.30
N HIS A 64 -10.67 15.26 -3.39
CA HIS A 64 -11.72 16.22 -3.73
C HIS A 64 -12.11 16.04 -5.19
N ALA A 65 -13.42 16.10 -5.44
CA ALA A 65 -14.02 16.04 -6.76
C ALA A 65 -15.33 16.83 -6.76
N HIS A 66 -15.77 17.26 -7.93
CA HIS A 66 -17.10 17.81 -8.14
C HIS A 66 -17.75 17.24 -9.39
N ASP A 67 -19.06 17.02 -9.34
CA ASP A 67 -19.87 16.74 -10.51
C ASP A 67 -20.84 17.91 -10.76
N PRO A 68 -20.59 18.77 -11.78
CA PRO A 68 -21.46 19.88 -12.09
C PRO A 68 -22.85 19.43 -12.57
N SER A 69 -22.97 18.18 -13.04
CA SER A 69 -24.23 17.58 -13.48
C SER A 69 -25.04 16.93 -12.35
N ASN A 70 -24.47 16.82 -11.14
CA ASN A 70 -25.16 16.36 -9.93
C ASN A 70 -25.69 14.91 -10.02
N ASN A 71 -25.04 14.05 -10.83
CA ASN A 71 -25.46 12.70 -11.18
C ASN A 71 -24.70 11.60 -10.41
N THR A 72 -23.51 11.87 -9.88
CA THR A 72 -22.59 10.88 -9.28
C THR A 72 -22.74 10.71 -7.76
N ARG A 73 -23.94 10.89 -7.20
CA ARG A 73 -24.26 10.99 -5.74
C ARG A 73 -23.63 9.99 -4.75
N TYR A 74 -23.02 8.91 -5.22
CA TYR A 74 -22.31 7.91 -4.43
C TYR A 74 -20.94 7.64 -5.04
N TYR A 75 -19.93 7.75 -4.19
CA TYR A 75 -18.53 7.62 -4.55
C TYR A 75 -17.90 6.44 -3.81
N ARG A 76 -16.97 5.79 -4.48
CA ARG A 76 -16.03 4.83 -3.90
C ARG A 76 -14.62 5.22 -4.29
N TRP A 77 -13.70 5.01 -3.36
CA TRP A 77 -12.27 5.08 -3.62
C TRP A 77 -11.57 3.78 -3.27
N ASP A 78 -10.47 3.55 -3.96
CA ASP A 78 -9.39 2.69 -3.49
C ASP A 78 -8.07 3.39 -3.78
N TYR A 79 -6.98 2.89 -3.20
CA TYR A 79 -5.68 3.49 -3.44
C TYR A 79 -4.55 2.46 -3.39
N THR A 80 -3.46 2.79 -4.07
CA THR A 80 -2.19 2.08 -3.93
C THR A 80 -1.14 3.02 -3.35
N GLU A 81 -0.41 2.52 -2.36
CA GLU A 81 0.69 3.22 -1.71
C GLU A 81 2.00 2.61 -2.16
N ALA A 82 3.03 3.43 -2.22
CA ALA A 82 4.41 2.97 -2.31
C ALA A 82 5.34 3.97 -1.63
N TRP A 83 6.39 3.49 -0.98
CA TRP A 83 7.36 4.36 -0.33
C TRP A 83 8.79 3.88 -0.53
N GLU A 84 9.68 4.84 -0.65
CA GLU A 84 11.12 4.66 -0.53
C GLU A 84 11.51 4.75 0.95
N PHE A 85 12.37 3.85 1.39
CA PHE A 85 12.97 3.86 2.71
C PHE A 85 14.42 3.37 2.63
N HIS A 86 15.25 3.81 3.58
CA HIS A 86 16.64 3.42 3.63
C HIS A 86 16.93 2.52 4.84
N SER A 87 17.98 1.70 4.72
CA SER A 87 18.62 1.08 5.89
C SER A 87 19.07 2.16 6.87
N ALA A 88 19.15 1.82 8.16
CA ALA A 88 19.62 2.78 9.17
C ALA A 88 21.08 3.17 8.94
N TYR A 89 21.89 2.23 8.46
CA TYR A 89 23.32 2.42 8.23
C TYR A 89 23.73 1.85 6.86
N ALA A 90 24.71 2.52 6.24
CA ALA A 90 25.39 2.03 5.04
C ALA A 90 26.73 1.38 5.49
N PRO A 91 26.89 0.05 5.40
CA PRO A 91 28.10 -0.60 5.87
C PRO A 91 29.28 -0.29 4.93
N VAL A 92 30.43 0.06 5.53
CA VAL A 92 31.72 0.26 4.85
C VAL A 92 32.72 -0.86 5.17
N LEU A 93 32.30 -1.86 5.95
CA LEU A 93 33.11 -3.01 6.34
C LEU A 93 32.43 -4.30 5.86
N THR A 94 33.24 -5.29 5.51
CA THR A 94 32.79 -6.66 5.22
C THR A 94 33.68 -7.66 5.96
N TYR A 95 33.16 -8.86 6.22
CA TYR A 95 33.96 -9.92 6.82
C TYR A 95 34.91 -10.51 5.80
N ASN A 96 36.17 -10.71 6.18
CA ASN A 96 36.99 -11.71 5.53
C ASN A 96 36.85 -13.05 6.27
N LEU A 97 36.04 -13.95 5.70
CA LEU A 97 35.73 -15.26 6.29
C LEU A 97 36.85 -16.31 6.12
N ASP A 98 37.90 -16.01 5.35
CA ASP A 98 39.00 -16.96 5.05
C ASP A 98 40.39 -16.30 5.29
N PRO A 99 41.27 -16.81 6.17
CA PRO A 99 41.19 -18.01 7.01
C PRO A 99 40.82 -17.72 8.49
N ARG A 100 40.45 -16.49 8.86
CA ARG A 100 40.33 -16.09 10.29
C ARG A 100 39.11 -15.25 10.70
N ALA A 101 38.09 -15.01 9.86
CA ALA A 101 36.92 -14.20 10.25
C ALA A 101 37.31 -12.87 10.94
N VAL A 102 38.23 -12.11 10.33
CA VAL A 102 38.67 -10.79 10.80
C VAL A 102 38.07 -9.73 9.87
N TYR A 103 37.78 -8.52 10.37
CA TYR A 103 37.47 -7.41 9.47
C TYR A 103 38.75 -6.94 8.80
N ILE A 104 38.71 -7.02 7.47
CA ILE A 104 39.72 -6.54 6.54
C ILE A 104 38.80 -5.98 5.44
N TYR A 105 38.81 -4.70 5.07
CA TYR A 105 39.90 -3.90 4.52
C TYR A 105 39.56 -2.39 4.68
N LEU A 106 40.55 -1.49 4.72
CA LEU A 106 40.33 -0.02 4.73
C LEU A 106 39.88 0.56 3.37
N ASP A 107 39.94 -0.22 2.30
CA ASP A 107 39.85 0.25 0.92
C ASP A 107 38.51 -0.03 0.22
N GLN A 108 37.51 -0.57 0.93
CA GLN A 108 36.19 -0.79 0.35
C GLN A 108 35.31 0.45 0.42
N ARG A 109 34.63 0.72 -0.70
CA ARG A 109 33.54 1.71 -0.78
C ARG A 109 32.33 1.15 -0.04
N ALA A 110 31.52 2.04 0.53
CA ALA A 110 30.23 1.66 1.14
C ALA A 110 29.43 0.75 0.20
N ASP A 111 28.97 -0.40 0.70
CA ASP A 111 28.03 -1.23 -0.05
C ASP A 111 26.63 -0.63 0.10
N LEU A 112 26.25 0.18 -0.90
CA LEU A 112 24.93 0.80 -0.96
C LEU A 112 23.91 -0.07 -1.70
N SER A 113 24.27 -1.28 -2.15
CA SER A 113 23.40 -2.15 -2.95
C SER A 113 22.12 -2.54 -2.22
N LYS A 114 22.14 -2.53 -0.88
CA LYS A 114 21.01 -2.83 0.00
C LYS A 114 20.62 -1.68 0.93
N PHE A 115 21.00 -0.46 0.56
CA PHE A 115 20.71 0.73 1.36
C PHE A 115 19.35 1.33 1.02
N VAL A 116 18.95 1.34 -0.26
CA VAL A 116 17.70 1.94 -0.74
C VAL A 116 16.71 0.86 -1.14
N CYS A 117 15.55 0.82 -0.50
CA CYS A 117 14.48 -0.10 -0.82
C CYS A 117 13.13 0.60 -0.99
N TYR A 118 12.21 -0.15 -1.57
CA TYR A 118 10.83 0.26 -1.81
C TYR A 118 9.87 -0.79 -1.28
N GLN A 119 8.72 -0.35 -0.81
CA GLN A 119 7.59 -1.23 -0.49
C GLN A 119 6.30 -0.59 -1.01
N SER A 120 5.29 -1.44 -1.26
CA SER A 120 3.97 -1.02 -1.69
C SER A 120 2.87 -1.76 -0.94
N SER A 121 1.72 -1.10 -0.78
CA SER A 121 0.49 -1.70 -0.27
C SER A 121 -0.73 -1.25 -1.08
N LYS A 122 -1.83 -1.98 -0.94
CA LYS A 122 -3.14 -1.61 -1.47
C LYS A 122 -4.06 -1.25 -0.29
N SER A 123 -5.05 -0.39 -0.53
CA SER A 123 -6.09 -0.09 0.44
C SER A 123 -6.82 -1.36 0.88
N THR A 124 -7.01 -1.52 2.18
CA THR A 124 -7.74 -2.66 2.78
C THR A 124 -9.11 -2.25 3.35
N THR A 125 -9.38 -0.95 3.44
CA THR A 125 -10.60 -0.38 3.97
C THR A 125 -11.56 0.01 2.83
N ILE A 126 -12.86 0.00 3.14
CA ILE A 126 -13.93 0.38 2.23
C ILE A 126 -14.13 1.89 2.31
N GLU A 127 -13.61 2.62 1.33
CA GLU A 127 -13.72 4.09 1.27
C GLU A 127 -14.91 4.51 0.39
N ILE A 128 -15.99 4.97 1.02
CA ILE A 128 -17.24 5.37 0.35
C ILE A 128 -17.80 6.66 0.94
N LEU A 129 -18.48 7.45 0.10
CA LEU A 129 -19.18 8.69 0.48
C LEU A 129 -20.48 8.85 -0.31
N SER A 130 -21.52 9.38 0.34
CA SER A 130 -22.74 9.83 -0.32
C SER A 130 -22.86 11.35 -0.27
N THR A 131 -23.09 11.97 -1.42
CA THR A 131 -23.43 13.40 -1.57
C THR A 131 -24.93 13.60 -1.83
N ALA A 132 -25.75 12.55 -1.72
CA ALA A 132 -27.19 12.60 -1.99
C ALA A 132 -27.96 13.59 -1.09
N LYS A 133 -27.42 13.92 0.09
CA LYS A 133 -28.00 14.89 1.03
C LYS A 133 -27.40 16.29 0.94
N ILE A 134 -26.51 16.53 -0.03
CA ILE A 134 -25.83 17.81 -0.24
C ILE A 134 -26.32 18.42 -1.55
N ALA A 135 -26.63 19.72 -1.54
CA ALA A 135 -27.20 20.40 -2.72
C ALA A 135 -26.26 20.39 -3.93
N ARG A 136 -24.95 20.58 -3.68
CA ARG A 136 -23.88 20.49 -4.69
C ARG A 136 -23.14 19.18 -4.53
N ASP A 137 -23.00 18.43 -5.62
CA ASP A 137 -22.24 17.18 -5.65
C ASP A 137 -20.74 17.48 -5.65
N THR A 138 -20.23 17.72 -4.45
CA THR A 138 -18.82 17.99 -4.16
C THR A 138 -18.34 17.08 -3.06
N THR A 139 -17.16 16.50 -3.22
CA THR A 139 -16.55 15.62 -2.23
C THR A 139 -15.37 16.32 -1.55
N HIS A 140 -15.30 16.14 -0.23
CA HIS A 140 -14.12 16.40 0.59
C HIS A 140 -13.95 15.20 1.51
N TYR A 141 -13.16 14.23 1.07
CA TYR A 141 -13.08 12.94 1.74
C TYR A 141 -11.67 12.68 2.26
N ARG A 142 -11.55 12.40 3.55
CA ARG A 142 -10.30 11.95 4.16
C ARG A 142 -10.06 10.49 3.78
N LEU A 143 -9.16 10.27 2.83
CA LEU A 143 -8.89 8.97 2.23
C LEU A 143 -7.95 8.11 3.08
N LEU A 144 -6.91 8.72 3.66
CA LEU A 144 -5.91 8.02 4.46
C LEU A 144 -5.36 8.94 5.54
N THR A 145 -5.07 8.38 6.71
CA THR A 145 -4.27 9.02 7.76
C THR A 145 -3.04 8.17 8.00
N ILE A 146 -1.86 8.75 7.81
CA ILE A 146 -0.59 8.11 8.11
C ILE A 146 -0.16 8.61 9.49
N PRO A 147 -0.05 7.74 10.51
CA PRO A 147 0.32 8.14 11.86
C PRO A 147 1.67 8.84 11.90
N ARG A 148 1.83 9.77 12.84
CA ARG A 148 3.13 10.42 13.09
C ARG A 148 4.21 9.38 13.35
N ARG A 149 5.43 9.66 12.88
CA ARG A 149 6.62 8.80 12.99
C ARG A 149 6.50 7.50 12.19
N ASP A 150 5.48 7.33 11.35
CA ASP A 150 5.37 6.16 10.47
C ASP A 150 6.50 6.18 9.43
N TRP A 151 7.16 5.06 9.27
CA TRP A 151 8.28 4.85 8.38
C TRP A 151 7.94 4.99 6.89
N LYS A 152 6.65 4.94 6.52
CA LYS A 152 6.17 5.21 5.15
C LYS A 152 6.62 6.57 4.63
N ILE A 153 6.79 7.57 5.50
CA ILE A 153 7.32 8.90 5.16
C ILE A 153 8.74 9.08 5.72
N SER A 154 9.58 8.04 5.65
CA SER A 154 11.00 8.12 6.03
C SER A 154 11.83 8.85 4.97
N VAL A 155 11.55 8.64 3.69
CA VAL A 155 12.24 9.30 2.57
C VAL A 155 11.25 9.92 1.59
N LEU A 156 10.53 9.09 0.85
CA LEU A 156 9.56 9.52 -0.16
C LEU A 156 8.36 8.59 -0.19
N TYR A 157 7.20 9.13 0.15
CA TYR A 157 5.92 8.45 0.09
C TYR A 157 5.17 8.79 -1.20
N SER A 158 4.44 7.84 -1.76
CA SER A 158 3.54 8.02 -2.89
C SER A 158 2.20 7.33 -2.64
N ILE A 159 1.11 8.00 -3.01
CA ILE A 159 -0.23 7.43 -3.02
C ILE A 159 -0.89 7.72 -4.37
N ASN A 160 -1.57 6.73 -4.94
CA ASN A 160 -2.41 6.86 -6.12
C ASN A 160 -3.83 6.46 -5.79
N ALA A 161 -4.70 7.47 -5.68
CA ALA A 161 -6.13 7.27 -5.45
C ALA A 161 -6.83 6.98 -6.76
N ARG A 162 -7.76 6.04 -6.77
CA ARG A 162 -8.73 5.81 -7.85
C ARG A 162 -10.13 6.09 -7.35
N GLN A 163 -10.92 6.75 -8.18
CA GLN A 163 -12.29 7.17 -7.90
C GLN A 163 -13.25 6.46 -8.82
N PHE A 164 -14.40 6.07 -8.27
CA PHE A 164 -15.48 5.38 -8.95
C PHE A 164 -16.81 6.01 -8.56
N SER A 165 -17.68 6.26 -9.54
CA SER A 165 -19.12 6.39 -9.32
C SER A 165 -19.71 5.02 -9.07
N ILE A 166 -20.61 4.90 -8.10
CA ILE A 166 -21.34 3.66 -7.82
C ILE A 166 -22.85 3.92 -7.75
N SER A 167 -23.65 2.88 -7.95
CA SER A 167 -25.10 2.94 -7.76
C SER A 167 -25.46 3.12 -6.28
N LYS A 168 -26.72 3.47 -6.02
CA LYS A 168 -27.23 3.55 -4.65
C LYS A 168 -27.18 2.17 -3.99
N GLU A 169 -27.55 1.14 -4.75
CA GLU A 169 -27.56 -0.26 -4.35
C GLU A 169 -26.15 -0.75 -4.01
N GLY A 170 -25.16 -0.38 -4.83
CA GLY A 170 -23.75 -0.66 -4.58
C GLY A 170 -23.22 0.06 -3.34
N PHE A 171 -23.63 1.32 -3.11
CA PHE A 171 -23.29 2.05 -1.89
C PHE A 171 -23.89 1.39 -0.64
N GLU A 172 -25.15 0.95 -0.70
CA GLU A 172 -25.81 0.23 0.39
C GLU A 172 -25.15 -1.12 0.66
N TYR A 173 -24.79 -1.86 -0.38
CA TYR A 173 -24.05 -3.12 -0.30
C TYR A 173 -22.69 -2.92 0.40
N LEU A 174 -21.89 -1.97 -0.07
CA LEU A 174 -20.59 -1.65 0.54
C LEU A 174 -20.73 -1.10 1.96
N SER A 175 -21.78 -0.34 2.25
CA SER A 175 -22.07 0.15 3.61
C SER A 175 -22.38 -1.00 4.57
N LYS A 176 -23.13 -2.01 4.13
CA LYS A 176 -23.38 -3.23 4.91
C LYS A 176 -22.09 -4.03 5.10
N MET A 177 -21.30 -4.18 4.04
CA MET A 177 -20.01 -4.89 4.09
C MET A 177 -19.06 -4.21 5.09
N LYS A 178 -18.89 -2.89 4.98
CA LYS A 178 -18.07 -2.09 5.89
C LYS A 178 -18.50 -2.27 7.35
N LYS A 179 -19.81 -2.25 7.62
CA LYS A 179 -20.33 -2.53 8.97
C LYS A 179 -19.99 -3.94 9.45
N ASN A 180 -20.11 -4.95 8.59
CA ASN A 180 -19.85 -6.33 8.97
C ASN A 180 -18.34 -6.64 9.17
N THR A 181 -17.44 -5.98 8.45
CA THR A 181 -16.01 -6.36 8.40
C THR A 181 -15.07 -5.41 9.14
N GLU A 182 -15.46 -4.15 9.34
CA GLU A 182 -14.59 -3.12 9.96
C GLU A 182 -15.06 -2.71 11.36
N GLN A 183 -16.09 -3.35 11.91
CA GLN A 183 -16.43 -3.20 13.32
C GLN A 183 -15.37 -3.89 14.18
N THR A 184 -14.90 -3.19 15.22
CA THR A 184 -13.84 -3.63 16.13
C THR A 184 -14.25 -4.85 16.98
N GLY A 185 -15.54 -5.20 17.00
CA GLY A 185 -16.08 -6.33 17.74
C GLY A 185 -16.39 -5.93 19.18
N SER A 186 -17.68 -5.84 19.49
CA SER A 186 -18.25 -5.64 20.82
C SER A 186 -19.43 -6.60 21.02
N ILE A 187 -19.70 -6.97 22.27
CA ILE A 187 -20.89 -7.78 22.62
C ILE A 187 -22.23 -7.08 22.30
N PHE A 188 -22.17 -5.77 22.03
CA PHE A 188 -23.31 -4.95 21.62
C PHE A 188 -23.31 -4.63 20.12
N ASP A 189 -22.36 -5.17 19.35
CA ASP A 189 -22.34 -4.97 17.90
C ASP A 189 -23.54 -5.68 17.27
N ALA A 190 -24.11 -5.05 16.24
CA ALA A 190 -25.22 -5.63 15.51
C ALA A 190 -24.77 -6.95 14.86
N GLN A 191 -25.63 -7.97 14.91
CA GLN A 191 -25.36 -9.22 14.21
C GLN A 191 -25.14 -8.95 12.71
N PRO A 192 -24.13 -9.57 12.07
CA PRO A 192 -23.87 -9.36 10.65
C PRO A 192 -25.14 -9.62 9.82
N SER A 193 -25.55 -8.63 9.04
CA SER A 193 -26.70 -8.78 8.14
C SER A 193 -26.31 -9.56 6.89
N GLU A 194 -27.24 -10.34 6.34
CA GLU A 194 -27.05 -11.05 5.07
C GLU A 194 -26.61 -10.09 3.96
N LEU A 195 -25.49 -10.39 3.31
CA LEU A 195 -24.93 -9.62 2.20
C LEU A 195 -25.40 -10.20 0.87
N ARG A 196 -26.65 -9.92 0.49
CA ARG A 196 -27.12 -10.17 -0.88
C ARG A 196 -26.62 -9.07 -1.79
N GLY A 197 -25.86 -9.47 -2.81
CA GLY A 197 -25.46 -8.57 -3.89
C GLY A 197 -26.33 -8.72 -5.12
N ASN A 198 -25.82 -8.33 -6.29
CA ASN A 198 -26.54 -8.40 -7.56
C ASN A 198 -26.05 -9.54 -8.46
N VAL A 199 -25.39 -10.55 -7.91
CA VAL A 199 -24.90 -11.73 -8.64
C VAL A 199 -25.65 -12.97 -8.16
N THR A 200 -26.13 -13.78 -9.08
CA THR A 200 -26.86 -15.02 -8.80
C THR A 200 -26.29 -16.18 -9.60
N CYS A 201 -26.32 -17.38 -9.02
CA CYS A 201 -26.05 -18.61 -9.74
C CYS A 201 -27.31 -19.03 -10.51
N VAL A 202 -27.21 -19.12 -11.83
CA VAL A 202 -28.35 -19.49 -12.70
C VAL A 202 -28.54 -21.00 -12.73
N THR A 203 -27.46 -21.75 -12.56
CA THR A 203 -27.49 -23.22 -12.51
C THR A 203 -28.02 -23.77 -11.18
N ASP A 204 -27.88 -23.02 -10.09
CA ASP A 204 -28.40 -23.37 -8.75
C ASP A 204 -28.90 -22.11 -8.02
N PRO A 205 -30.19 -21.76 -8.14
CA PRO A 205 -30.75 -20.56 -7.51
C PRO A 205 -30.68 -20.52 -5.99
N ASN A 206 -30.44 -21.65 -5.33
CA ASN A 206 -30.32 -21.73 -3.87
C ASN A 206 -28.88 -21.55 -3.38
N GLU A 207 -27.90 -21.51 -4.29
CA GLU A 207 -26.52 -21.26 -3.94
C GLU A 207 -26.35 -19.81 -3.45
N PRO A 208 -25.81 -19.60 -2.23
CA PRO A 208 -25.51 -18.25 -1.77
C PRO A 208 -24.31 -17.68 -2.53
N VAL A 209 -24.50 -16.51 -3.15
CA VAL A 209 -23.44 -15.80 -3.89
C VAL A 209 -23.19 -14.45 -3.24
N ILE A 210 -21.93 -14.19 -2.90
CA ILE A 210 -21.49 -12.93 -2.32
C ILE A 210 -20.72 -12.15 -3.38
N GLY A 211 -21.22 -10.99 -3.75
CA GLY A 211 -20.53 -10.08 -4.64
C GLY A 211 -21.47 -9.06 -5.27
N PHE A 212 -20.94 -7.90 -5.62
CA PHE A 212 -21.68 -6.86 -6.29
C PHE A 212 -20.87 -6.33 -7.48
N ILE A 213 -21.50 -6.28 -8.64
CA ILE A 213 -20.92 -5.79 -9.89
C ILE A 213 -21.42 -4.38 -10.16
N GLU A 214 -20.45 -3.47 -10.31
CA GLU A 214 -20.61 -2.09 -10.72
C GLU A 214 -19.83 -1.87 -12.02
N ILE A 215 -20.31 -0.95 -12.84
CA ILE A 215 -19.63 -0.57 -14.08
C ILE A 215 -19.54 0.94 -14.09
N SER A 216 -18.32 1.47 -14.06
CA SER A 216 -18.06 2.90 -14.09
C SER A 216 -16.69 3.21 -14.68
N ASP A 217 -16.56 4.43 -15.20
CA ASP A 217 -15.27 4.98 -15.54
C ASP A 217 -14.41 5.15 -14.29
N VAL A 218 -13.08 5.13 -14.44
CA VAL A 218 -12.15 5.27 -13.34
C VAL A 218 -11.21 6.44 -13.59
N TYR A 219 -11.17 7.36 -12.64
CA TYR A 219 -10.18 8.43 -12.63
C TYR A 219 -9.16 8.18 -11.53
N SER A 220 -7.89 8.47 -11.80
CA SER A 220 -6.82 8.31 -10.83
C SER A 220 -5.95 9.54 -10.72
N LYS A 221 -5.42 9.78 -9.51
CA LYS A 221 -4.50 10.88 -9.23
C LYS A 221 -3.45 10.42 -8.25
N ARG A 222 -2.19 10.72 -8.57
CA ARG A 222 -1.02 10.40 -7.76
C ARG A 222 -0.40 11.66 -7.17
N ILE A 223 0.03 11.58 -5.91
CA ILE A 223 0.87 12.58 -5.27
C ILE A 223 2.08 11.93 -4.62
N PHE A 224 3.04 12.78 -4.25
CA PHE A 224 4.25 12.41 -3.52
C PHE A 224 4.40 13.30 -2.29
N ILE A 225 4.90 12.73 -1.19
CA ILE A 225 5.20 13.43 0.06
C ILE A 225 6.63 13.05 0.45
N ARG A 226 7.55 14.01 0.36
CA ARG A 226 8.93 13.86 0.84
C ARG A 226 8.97 14.07 2.34
N ASN A 227 9.86 13.36 3.04
CA ASN A 227 10.09 13.57 4.47
C ASN A 227 10.42 15.05 4.79
N SER A 228 11.17 15.72 3.91
CA SER A 228 11.50 17.15 4.04
C SER A 228 10.31 18.10 4.01
N GLN A 229 9.14 17.65 3.53
CA GLN A 229 7.91 18.45 3.53
C GLN A 229 7.12 18.29 4.83
N VAL A 230 7.46 17.32 5.68
CA VAL A 230 6.71 16.97 6.89
C VAL A 230 7.59 17.25 8.12
N PRO A 231 7.66 18.52 8.58
CA PRO A 231 8.54 18.90 9.68
C PRO A 231 8.28 18.10 10.96
N ASN A 232 9.35 17.78 11.68
CA ASN A 232 9.31 17.06 12.95
C ASN A 232 8.59 15.69 12.88
N TRP A 233 8.65 15.02 11.72
CA TRP A 233 8.02 13.70 11.52
C TRP A 233 8.51 12.66 12.53
N GLY A 234 9.83 12.64 12.78
CA GLY A 234 10.42 11.92 13.92
C GLY A 234 10.36 10.40 13.84
N TYR A 235 10.31 9.83 12.62
CA TYR A 235 10.56 8.40 12.43
C TYR A 235 11.96 8.04 12.93
N SER A 236 12.07 6.93 13.66
CA SER A 236 13.34 6.36 14.10
C SER A 236 13.36 4.89 13.71
N THR A 237 14.48 4.42 13.19
CA THR A 237 14.67 3.02 12.79
C THR A 237 14.74 2.07 13.99
N GLY A 238 14.99 2.58 15.20
CA GLY A 238 15.20 1.75 16.40
C GLY A 238 16.52 0.97 16.37
N CYS A 239 17.43 1.32 15.47
CA CYS A 239 18.73 0.67 15.31
C CYS A 239 19.79 1.34 16.17
N PHE A 240 20.58 0.54 16.88
CA PHE A 240 21.65 1.03 17.76
C PHE A 240 23.00 0.49 17.31
N LEU A 241 24.04 1.30 17.48
CA LEU A 241 25.40 0.87 17.23
C LEU A 241 25.98 0.27 18.51
N SER A 242 26.56 -0.90 18.36
CA SER A 242 27.37 -1.56 19.40
C SER A 242 28.80 -1.67 18.91
N GLU A 243 29.74 -1.75 19.85
CA GLU A 243 31.17 -1.88 19.56
C GLU A 243 31.65 -3.30 19.79
N LEU A 244 32.53 -3.80 18.93
CA LEU A 244 33.17 -5.10 19.11
C LEU A 244 34.66 -5.02 18.79
N VAL A 245 35.43 -5.84 19.51
CA VAL A 245 36.86 -6.03 19.24
C VAL A 245 37.01 -6.76 17.90
N ASN A 246 37.92 -6.27 17.05
CA ASN A 246 38.22 -6.89 15.75
C ASN A 246 39.11 -8.13 15.96
N ASN A 247 38.51 -9.20 16.47
CA ASN A 247 39.15 -10.48 16.70
C ASN A 247 38.18 -11.63 16.37
N SER A 248 38.69 -12.68 15.70
CA SER A 248 37.93 -13.88 15.29
C SER A 248 36.97 -14.40 16.36
N ASP A 249 37.46 -14.57 17.58
CA ASP A 249 36.71 -15.25 18.64
C ASP A 249 35.60 -14.34 19.17
N SER A 250 35.88 -13.04 19.29
CA SER A 250 34.88 -12.03 19.65
C SER A 250 33.75 -11.96 18.62
N ILE A 251 34.12 -11.97 17.33
CA ILE A 251 33.20 -11.92 16.20
C ILE A 251 32.30 -13.15 16.13
N LYS A 252 32.88 -14.35 16.24
CA LYS A 252 32.15 -15.61 16.22
C LYS A 252 31.23 -15.76 17.42
N ASN A 253 31.72 -15.40 18.61
CA ASN A 253 30.92 -15.42 19.83
C ASN A 253 29.74 -14.45 19.78
N ALA A 254 29.88 -13.32 19.07
CA ALA A 254 28.79 -12.36 18.84
C ALA A 254 27.81 -12.80 17.74
N GLY A 255 28.00 -13.97 17.11
CA GLY A 255 27.09 -14.50 16.10
C GLY A 255 27.23 -13.84 14.73
N LEU A 256 28.42 -13.35 14.37
CA LEU A 256 28.70 -12.68 13.09
C LEU A 256 27.78 -11.47 12.83
N PRO A 257 27.74 -10.46 13.72
CA PRO A 257 26.89 -9.29 13.54
C PRO A 257 27.25 -8.49 12.29
N ALA A 258 26.34 -7.64 11.79
CA ALA A 258 26.61 -6.87 10.59
C ALA A 258 27.56 -5.69 10.90
N PRO A 259 28.78 -5.69 10.34
CA PRO A 259 29.70 -4.59 10.57
C PRO A 259 29.28 -3.33 9.83
N ILE A 260 29.59 -2.17 10.38
CA ILE A 260 29.22 -0.89 9.82
C ILE A 260 30.45 -0.06 9.51
N SER A 261 31.23 0.32 10.51
CA SER A 261 32.38 1.22 10.34
C SER A 261 33.47 0.99 11.39
N PRO A 262 34.73 1.37 11.10
CA PRO A 262 35.79 1.37 12.10
C PRO A 262 35.45 2.30 13.28
N MET A 263 35.83 1.89 14.49
CA MET A 263 35.69 2.72 15.69
C MET A 263 37.05 3.13 16.25
N LEU A 264 38.00 2.18 16.29
CA LEU A 264 39.35 2.40 16.78
C LEU A 264 40.33 1.71 15.84
N SER A 265 41.36 2.43 15.40
CA SER A 265 42.45 1.88 14.60
C SER A 265 43.81 2.17 15.25
N ASP A 266 44.81 1.33 14.99
CA ASP A 266 46.19 1.59 15.39
C ASP A 266 46.90 2.56 14.43
N GLN A 267 48.15 2.91 14.75
CA GLN A 267 48.97 3.84 13.94
C GLN A 267 49.31 3.32 12.54
N THR A 268 49.16 2.01 12.31
CA THR A 268 49.37 1.36 11.00
C THR A 268 48.06 1.19 10.21
N GLY A 269 46.95 1.67 10.77
CA GLY A 269 45.63 1.62 10.16
C GLY A 269 44.82 0.37 10.51
N ASN A 270 45.36 -0.60 11.27
CA ASN A 270 44.59 -1.81 11.58
C ASN A 270 43.41 -1.46 12.47
N ILE A 271 42.22 -1.94 12.10
CA ILE A 271 41.01 -1.76 12.89
C ILE A 271 41.14 -2.62 14.16
N LEU A 272 41.18 -2.00 15.33
CA LEU A 272 41.18 -2.66 16.64
C LEU A 272 39.76 -2.93 17.13
N ARG A 273 38.83 -2.01 16.85
CA ARG A 273 37.41 -2.11 17.20
C ARG A 273 36.55 -1.49 16.11
N PHE A 274 35.33 -1.98 15.96
CA PHE A 274 34.40 -1.52 14.93
C PHE A 274 32.98 -1.45 15.48
N LEU A 275 32.14 -0.66 14.82
CA LEU A 275 30.72 -0.54 15.11
C LEU A 275 29.93 -1.56 14.29
N TYR A 276 28.93 -2.16 14.92
CA TYR A 276 28.02 -3.13 14.31
C TYR A 276 26.58 -2.87 14.73
N SER A 277 25.65 -3.46 14.00
CA SER A 277 24.22 -3.48 14.32
C SER A 277 23.60 -4.79 13.83
N ASP A 278 22.33 -5.00 14.14
CA ASP A 278 21.53 -6.07 13.52
C ASP A 278 21.50 -5.95 11.99
N VAL A 279 21.43 -7.09 11.30
CA VAL A 279 21.37 -7.16 9.83
C VAL A 279 20.20 -6.33 9.27
N SER A 280 19.07 -6.28 9.98
CA SER A 280 17.89 -5.48 9.61
C SER A 280 18.13 -3.96 9.56
N CYS A 281 19.23 -3.49 10.14
CA CYS A 281 19.64 -2.09 10.17
C CYS A 281 20.58 -1.70 9.03
N VAL A 282 21.15 -2.67 8.32
CA VAL A 282 22.04 -2.45 7.17
C VAL A 282 21.47 -3.02 5.86
N ASP A 283 20.55 -3.97 5.94
CA ASP A 283 19.94 -4.64 4.80
C ASP A 283 18.43 -4.34 4.73
N CYS A 284 18.04 -3.41 3.85
CA CYS A 284 16.65 -3.03 3.69
C CYS A 284 15.82 -4.11 2.98
N THR A 285 16.46 -5.08 2.32
CA THR A 285 15.77 -6.14 1.55
C THR A 285 15.01 -7.12 2.44
N LEU A 286 15.32 -7.14 3.74
CA LEU A 286 14.53 -7.89 4.72
C LEU A 286 13.10 -7.36 4.89
N ARG A 287 12.81 -6.14 4.43
CA ARG A 287 11.50 -5.48 4.57
C ARG A 287 10.94 -4.93 3.26
N GLY A 288 11.71 -4.94 2.17
CA GLY A 288 11.30 -4.36 0.90
C GLY A 288 12.10 -4.89 -0.29
N SER A 289 11.93 -4.21 -1.42
CA SER A 289 12.52 -4.59 -2.71
C SER A 289 13.50 -3.52 -3.18
N LEU A 290 14.55 -3.95 -3.87
CA LEU A 290 15.48 -3.05 -4.58
C LEU A 290 14.87 -2.47 -5.87
N THR A 291 13.72 -3.00 -6.32
CA THR A 291 13.07 -2.57 -7.56
C THR A 291 12.33 -1.25 -7.34
N LYS A 292 12.91 -0.16 -7.85
CA LYS A 292 12.28 1.16 -7.90
C LYS A 292 11.02 1.12 -8.78
N PRO A 293 9.83 1.49 -8.26
CA PRO A 293 8.64 1.57 -9.09
C PRO A 293 8.79 2.67 -10.15
N SER A 294 8.34 2.39 -11.38
CA SER A 294 8.57 3.26 -12.56
C SER A 294 7.97 4.66 -12.45
N PHE A 295 6.99 4.86 -11.57
CA PHE A 295 6.36 6.15 -11.34
C PHE A 295 7.10 7.03 -10.33
N PHE A 296 8.12 6.52 -9.62
CA PHE A 296 8.93 7.35 -8.72
C PHE A 296 9.81 8.31 -9.53
N PRO A 297 9.94 9.58 -9.08
CA PRO A 297 10.78 10.58 -9.73
C PRO A 297 12.28 10.23 -9.64
#